data_AF-A0AAW2GZ99-F1
#
_entry.id   AF-A0AAW2GZ99-F1
#
_cell.length_a   1.000
_cell.length_b   1.000
_cell.length_c   1.000
_cell.angle_alpha   90.00
_cell.angle_beta   90.00
_cell.angle_gamma   90.00
#
_symmetry.space_group_name_H-M   'P 1'
#
loop_
_entity.id
_entity.type
_entity.pdbx_description
1 polymer ?
#
loop_
_entity_poly.entity_id
_entity_poly.type
_entity_poly.pdbx_seq_one_letter_code
_entity_poly.pdbx_strand_id
1 'polypeptide(L)'
;MKEITEENDSVGKSTNETQKGSIKWTAVLFYIYLHVFGLAGLYFVLVKAKWMTVFYFLFLVTTSSIALTAGAHRLYAHQTFVAISQLRFLLVLAHTIAGVGSIYDWTFWHRLHHRFYGTEKDPFNHKKGFFYSHVISNLMSAPSDLKSYARDIDMRDVDMDGYIWTQRKYVLLIYNSYVSPE
;
A
#
# COMPACT_ATOMS: atom_id res chain seq x y z
N MET A 1 -30.55 -59.68 8.46
CA MET A 1 -31.95 -59.26 8.22
C MET A 1 -32.29 -58.25 9.29
N LYS A 2 -32.23 -56.94 9.05
CA LYS A 2 -32.51 -56.16 7.85
C LYS A 2 -31.45 -55.08 7.61
N GLU A 3 -31.17 -54.83 6.33
CA GLU A 3 -30.69 -53.55 5.76
C GLU A 3 -31.54 -52.36 6.23
N ILE A 4 -31.10 -51.13 5.86
CA ILE A 4 -31.71 -49.78 6.00
C ILE A 4 -30.78 -48.93 6.90
N THR A 5 -30.05 -47.89 6.47
CA THR A 5 -30.02 -47.09 5.23
C THR A 5 -28.64 -46.41 5.13
N GLU A 6 -28.06 -46.35 3.94
CA GLU A 6 -27.04 -45.36 3.60
C GLU A 6 -27.72 -43.98 3.57
N GLU A 7 -27.43 -43.13 4.56
CA GLU A 7 -27.77 -41.72 4.50
C GLU A 7 -26.55 -40.95 4.00
N ASN A 8 -26.68 -40.49 2.75
CA ASN A 8 -25.84 -39.48 2.14
C ASN A 8 -25.79 -38.25 3.04
N ASP A 9 -24.66 -38.01 3.68
CA ASP A 9 -24.21 -36.65 3.92
C ASP A 9 -22.96 -36.42 3.10
N SER A 10 -23.21 -35.86 1.92
CA SER A 10 -22.24 -35.10 1.15
C SER A 10 -21.51 -34.15 2.09
N VAL A 11 -20.32 -34.56 2.54
CA VAL A 11 -19.30 -33.61 2.99
C VAL A 11 -18.95 -32.80 1.75
N GLY A 12 -19.76 -31.77 1.53
CA GLY A 12 -19.48 -30.68 0.63
C GLY A 12 -18.11 -30.19 1.03
N LYS A 13 -17.13 -30.56 0.23
CA LYS A 13 -15.81 -29.97 0.22
C LYS A 13 -16.05 -28.49 -0.06
N SER A 14 -16.28 -27.71 0.99
CA SER A 14 -16.26 -26.26 0.91
C SER A 14 -14.81 -25.93 0.59
N THR A 15 -14.54 -25.88 -0.71
CA THR A 15 -13.41 -25.16 -1.25
C THR A 15 -13.59 -23.73 -0.77
N ASN A 16 -13.04 -23.43 0.40
CA ASN A 16 -12.62 -22.09 0.79
C ASN A 16 -11.51 -21.70 -0.19
N GLU A 17 -11.87 -21.55 -1.46
CA GLU A 17 -11.14 -20.71 -2.37
C GLU A 17 -11.41 -19.29 -1.89
N THR A 18 -10.56 -18.82 -0.98
CA THR A 18 -10.40 -17.41 -0.69
C THR A 18 -10.28 -16.73 -2.06
N GLN A 19 -11.37 -16.07 -2.50
CA GLN A 19 -11.49 -15.54 -3.84
C GLN A 19 -10.33 -14.58 -4.08
N LYS A 20 -9.35 -15.04 -4.85
CA LYS A 20 -8.07 -14.37 -5.04
C LYS A 20 -8.34 -13.10 -5.85
N GLY A 21 -7.91 -11.93 -5.33
CA GLY A 21 -8.13 -10.65 -5.99
C GLY A 21 -7.66 -10.66 -7.46
N SER A 22 -8.30 -9.87 -8.32
CA SER A 22 -7.88 -9.73 -9.72
C SER A 22 -6.56 -8.95 -9.82
N ILE A 23 -5.80 -9.14 -10.90
CA ILE A 23 -4.59 -8.36 -11.16
C ILE A 23 -4.97 -6.99 -11.71
N LYS A 24 -4.41 -5.93 -11.12
CA LYS A 24 -4.51 -4.54 -11.60
C LYS A 24 -3.45 -4.30 -12.68
N TRP A 25 -3.82 -4.47 -13.95
CA TRP A 25 -2.90 -4.26 -15.08
C TRP A 25 -2.33 -2.83 -15.16
N THR A 26 -3.06 -1.83 -14.68
CA THR A 26 -2.55 -0.45 -14.56
C THR A 26 -1.35 -0.38 -13.60
N ALA A 27 -1.43 -1.08 -12.47
CA ALA A 27 -0.31 -1.19 -11.53
C ALA A 27 0.86 -1.95 -12.14
N VAL A 28 0.60 -3.06 -12.85
CA VAL A 28 1.64 -3.83 -13.55
C VAL A 28 2.44 -2.94 -14.52
N LEU A 29 1.74 -2.21 -15.40
CA LEU A 29 2.37 -1.30 -16.35
C LEU A 29 3.14 -0.18 -15.66
N PHE A 30 2.60 0.38 -14.58
CA PHE A 30 3.26 1.40 -13.79
C PHE A 30 4.57 0.90 -13.14
N TYR A 31 4.56 -0.30 -12.54
CA TYR A 31 5.78 -0.87 -11.97
C TYR A 31 6.81 -1.20 -13.05
N ILE A 32 6.42 -1.72 -14.21
CA ILE A 32 7.34 -1.94 -15.33
C ILE A 32 7.97 -0.60 -15.76
N TYR A 33 7.16 0.44 -15.93
CA TYR A 33 7.64 1.78 -16.23
C TYR A 33 8.65 2.27 -15.19
N LEU A 34 8.33 2.18 -13.89
CA LEU A 34 9.24 2.60 -12.82
C LEU A 34 10.59 1.87 -12.85
N HIS A 35 10.60 0.56 -13.08
CA HIS A 35 11.86 -0.21 -13.10
C HIS A 35 12.69 0.10 -14.35
N VAL A 36 12.08 0.22 -15.53
CA VAL A 36 12.79 0.55 -16.77
C VAL A 36 13.42 1.95 -16.68
N PHE A 37 12.65 2.96 -16.25
CA PHE A 37 13.17 4.32 -16.08
C PHE A 37 14.16 4.41 -14.92
N GLY A 38 13.98 3.63 -13.85
CA GLY A 38 14.94 3.53 -12.75
C GLY A 38 16.30 3.00 -13.19
N LEU A 39 16.33 1.93 -14.00
CA LEU A 39 17.56 1.38 -14.56
C LEU A 39 18.24 2.36 -15.53
N ALA A 40 17.46 3.03 -16.38
CA ALA A 40 17.99 4.07 -17.26
C ALA A 40 18.57 5.25 -16.45
N GLY A 41 17.84 5.70 -15.42
CA GLY A 41 18.29 6.75 -14.50
C GLY A 41 19.59 6.37 -13.78
N LEU A 42 19.72 5.14 -13.31
CA LEU A 42 20.94 4.62 -12.68
C LEU A 42 22.12 4.70 -13.65
N TYR A 43 21.94 4.28 -14.91
CA TYR A 43 22.97 4.41 -15.93
C TYR A 43 23.39 5.87 -16.15
N PHE A 44 22.45 6.80 -16.24
CA PHE A 44 22.76 8.23 -16.40
C PHE A 44 23.48 8.82 -15.20
N VAL A 45 23.10 8.44 -13.98
CA VAL A 45 23.78 8.86 -12.75
C VAL A 45 25.23 8.42 -12.75
N LEU A 46 25.52 7.20 -13.20
CA LEU A 46 26.88 6.65 -13.20
C LEU A 46 27.77 7.20 -14.33
N VAL A 47 27.21 7.50 -15.49
CA VAL A 47 28.01 7.82 -16.69
C VAL A 47 28.00 9.29 -17.07
N LYS A 48 26.89 10.01 -16.84
CA LYS A 48 26.67 11.34 -17.44
C LYS A 48 26.26 12.44 -16.47
N ALA A 49 25.86 12.11 -15.23
CA ALA A 49 25.27 13.10 -14.33
C ALA A 49 26.30 14.09 -13.79
N LYS A 50 25.86 15.35 -13.65
CA LYS A 50 26.61 16.38 -12.93
C LYS A 50 26.43 16.17 -11.43
N TRP A 51 27.42 16.57 -10.62
CA TRP A 51 27.35 16.50 -9.16
C TRP A 51 26.09 17.16 -8.58
N MET A 52 25.65 18.30 -9.14
CA MET A 52 24.40 18.94 -8.73
C MET A 52 23.16 18.04 -8.90
N THR A 53 23.10 17.26 -9.98
CA THR A 53 22.02 16.30 -10.21
C THR A 53 22.06 15.18 -9.18
N VAL A 54 23.26 14.68 -8.85
CA VAL A 54 23.45 13.64 -7.83
C VAL A 54 23.00 14.14 -6.45
N PHE A 55 23.43 15.34 -6.05
CA PHE A 55 23.00 15.91 -4.76
C PHE A 55 21.50 16.18 -4.71
N TYR A 56 20.92 16.68 -5.79
CA TYR A 56 19.48 16.88 -5.87
C TYR A 56 18.70 15.56 -5.77
N PHE A 57 19.17 14.51 -6.44
CA PHE A 57 18.59 13.16 -6.31
C PHE A 57 18.66 12.65 -4.88
N LEU A 58 19.83 12.74 -4.22
CA LEU A 58 20.00 12.32 -2.82
C LEU A 58 19.10 13.11 -1.87
N PHE A 59 18.94 14.41 -2.11
CA PHE A 59 18.01 15.25 -1.37
C PHE A 59 16.57 14.73 -1.51
N LEU A 60 16.09 14.50 -2.73
CA LEU A 60 14.73 13.99 -2.96
C LEU A 60 14.51 12.61 -2.31
N VAL A 61 15.47 11.69 -2.44
CA VAL A 61 15.40 10.35 -1.83
C VAL A 61 15.36 10.43 -0.31
N THR A 62 16.21 11.27 0.28
CA THR A 62 16.25 11.43 1.75
C THR A 62 14.97 12.08 2.26
N THR A 63 14.52 13.16 1.63
CA THR A 63 13.29 13.87 2.01
C THR A 63 12.06 12.98 1.89
N SER A 64 11.91 12.23 0.80
CA SER A 64 10.81 11.27 0.64
C SER A 64 10.88 10.12 1.65
N SER A 65 12.08 9.60 1.93
CA SER A 65 12.28 8.55 2.96
C SER A 65 11.91 9.02 4.36
N ILE A 66 12.29 10.25 4.73
CA ILE A 66 11.90 10.86 6.00
C ILE A 66 10.37 11.04 6.04
N ALA A 67 9.76 11.51 4.96
CA ALA A 67 8.31 11.72 4.92
C ALA A 67 7.52 10.40 5.03
N LEU A 68 8.00 9.32 4.42
CA LEU A 68 7.41 7.99 4.55
C LEU A 68 7.58 7.44 5.98
N THR A 69 8.80 7.51 6.52
CA THR A 69 9.13 6.89 7.83
C THR A 69 8.63 7.70 9.03
N ALA A 70 8.89 9.01 9.05
CA ALA A 70 8.44 9.88 10.14
C ALA A 70 6.98 10.32 9.96
N GLY A 71 6.54 10.59 8.72
CA GLY A 71 5.18 11.02 8.41
C GLY A 71 4.19 9.86 8.32
N ALA A 72 4.11 9.21 7.17
CA ALA A 72 3.08 8.18 6.92
C ALA A 72 3.14 7.04 7.95
N HIS A 73 4.34 6.56 8.28
CA HIS A 73 4.53 5.41 9.16
C HIS A 73 4.42 5.76 10.65
N ARG A 74 5.30 6.62 11.19
CA ARG A 74 5.33 6.90 12.63
C ARG A 74 4.25 7.87 13.11
N LEU A 75 4.06 8.99 12.41
CA LEU A 75 3.07 10.01 12.79
C LEU A 75 1.65 9.53 12.52
N TYR A 76 1.34 9.08 11.31
CA TYR A 76 -0.02 8.70 10.95
C TYR A 76 -0.33 7.25 11.28
N ALA A 77 0.42 6.27 10.76
CA ALA A 77 0.00 4.88 10.93
C ALA A 77 0.15 4.34 12.36
N HIS A 78 1.21 4.71 13.08
CA HIS A 78 1.46 4.26 14.46
C HIS A 78 1.21 5.31 15.55
N GLN A 79 0.97 6.57 15.18
CA GLN A 79 0.70 7.66 16.14
C GLN A 79 1.75 7.75 17.27
N THR A 80 3.04 7.50 16.96
CA THR A 80 4.09 7.42 17.99
C THR A 80 4.50 8.79 18.54
N PHE A 81 4.10 9.87 17.88
CA PHE A 81 4.34 11.24 18.33
C PHE A 81 3.27 12.19 17.76
N VAL A 82 3.13 13.36 18.37
CA VAL A 82 2.26 14.44 17.89
C VAL A 82 3.11 15.53 17.25
N ALA A 83 2.79 15.92 16.02
CA ALA A 83 3.48 16.97 15.29
C ALA A 83 2.69 18.28 15.31
N ILE A 84 3.40 19.41 15.42
CA ILE A 84 2.81 20.73 15.19
C ILE A 84 2.35 20.86 13.73
N SER A 85 1.42 21.78 13.48
CA SER A 85 0.78 21.95 12.17
C SER A 85 1.79 22.15 11.02
N GLN A 86 2.84 22.95 11.24
CA GLN A 86 3.88 23.21 10.25
C GLN A 86 4.64 21.93 9.87
N LEU A 87 5.02 21.13 10.87
CA LEU A 87 5.72 19.87 10.62
C LEU A 87 4.81 18.86 9.91
N ARG A 88 3.52 18.78 10.28
CA ARG A 88 2.52 17.96 9.57
C ARG A 88 2.45 18.35 8.10
N PHE A 89 2.30 19.64 7.82
CA PHE A 89 2.25 20.16 6.45
C PHE A 89 3.52 19.80 5.66
N LEU A 90 4.70 20.02 6.23
CA LEU A 90 5.97 19.69 5.57
C LEU A 90 6.11 18.18 5.29
N LEU A 91 5.73 17.32 6.24
CA LEU A 91 5.77 15.86 6.05
C LEU A 91 4.75 15.40 4.99
N VAL A 92 3.54 15.96 4.98
CA VAL A 92 2.51 15.65 3.98
C VAL A 92 2.95 16.07 2.58
N LEU A 93 3.56 17.26 2.46
CA LEU A 93 4.11 17.76 1.20
C LEU A 93 5.30 16.90 0.73
N ALA A 94 6.27 16.66 1.60
CA ALA A 94 7.44 15.83 1.28
C ALA A 94 7.05 14.40 0.89
N HIS A 95 5.97 13.85 1.45
CA HIS A 95 5.47 12.51 1.09
C HIS A 95 5.02 12.44 -0.36
N THR A 96 4.55 13.54 -0.96
CA THR A 96 4.13 13.55 -2.38
C THR A 96 5.29 13.21 -3.33
N ILE A 97 6.54 13.43 -2.91
CA ILE A 97 7.75 13.07 -3.66
C ILE A 97 7.93 11.55 -3.73
N ALA A 98 7.47 10.80 -2.72
CA ALA A 98 7.68 9.36 -2.64
C ALA A 98 6.91 8.56 -3.71
N GLY A 99 5.81 9.10 -4.24
CA GLY A 99 5.04 8.45 -5.31
C GLY A 99 4.35 7.14 -4.92
N VAL A 100 4.14 6.87 -3.62
CA VAL A 100 3.55 5.62 -3.10
C VAL A 100 2.04 5.70 -2.83
N GLY A 101 1.35 6.65 -3.48
CA GLY A 101 -0.07 6.93 -3.24
C GLY A 101 -0.30 7.94 -2.12
N SER A 102 -1.55 8.03 -1.65
CA SER A 102 -1.92 8.99 -0.60
C SER A 102 -1.54 8.48 0.79
N ILE A 103 -1.24 9.38 1.72
CA ILE A 103 -1.01 9.02 3.13
C ILE A 103 -2.24 8.31 3.71
N TYR A 104 -3.44 8.70 3.27
CA TYR A 104 -4.69 8.08 3.71
C TYR A 104 -4.71 6.58 3.41
N ASP A 105 -4.54 6.23 2.14
CA ASP A 105 -4.63 4.84 1.69
C ASP A 105 -3.44 4.04 2.24
N TRP A 106 -2.23 4.63 2.26
CA TRP A 106 -1.06 4.00 2.85
C TRP A 106 -1.27 3.68 4.34
N THR A 107 -1.80 4.63 5.11
CA THR A 107 -2.07 4.45 6.55
C THR A 107 -3.11 3.36 6.79
N PHE A 108 -4.19 3.34 6.00
CA PHE A 108 -5.21 2.30 6.08
C PHE A 108 -4.61 0.91 5.86
N TRP A 109 -3.89 0.72 4.76
CA TRP A 109 -3.28 -0.57 4.40
C TRP A 109 -2.21 -1.00 5.41
N HIS A 110 -1.43 -0.07 5.94
CA HIS A 110 -0.42 -0.35 6.97
C HIS A 110 -1.06 -0.77 8.30
N ARG A 111 -2.11 -0.07 8.75
CA ARG A 111 -2.86 -0.45 9.95
C ARG A 111 -3.53 -1.82 9.77
N LEU A 112 -4.11 -2.08 8.60
CA LEU A 112 -4.69 -3.38 8.23
C LEU A 112 -3.64 -4.51 8.30
N HIS A 113 -2.46 -4.28 7.72
CA HIS A 113 -1.33 -5.21 7.76
C HIS A 113 -0.94 -5.55 9.20
N HIS A 114 -0.74 -4.55 10.04
CA HIS A 114 -0.38 -4.77 11.45
C HIS A 114 -1.48 -5.48 12.24
N ARG A 115 -2.76 -5.14 11.99
CA ARG A 115 -3.91 -5.75 12.68
C ARG A 115 -4.03 -7.24 12.37
N PHE A 116 -3.77 -7.64 11.14
CA PHE A 116 -3.95 -9.01 10.66
C PHE A 116 -2.63 -9.73 10.35
N TYR A 117 -1.51 -9.22 10.84
CA TYR A 117 -0.16 -9.65 10.49
C TYR A 117 0.01 -11.17 10.50
N GLY A 118 0.48 -11.73 9.38
CA GLY A 118 0.76 -13.16 9.26
C GLY A 118 -0.47 -14.08 9.24
N THR A 119 -1.68 -13.52 9.09
CA THR A 119 -2.94 -14.24 8.85
C THR A 119 -3.34 -14.14 7.38
N GLU A 120 -4.36 -14.89 6.96
CA GLU A 120 -4.87 -14.82 5.57
C GLU A 120 -5.49 -13.47 5.20
N LYS A 121 -5.96 -12.70 6.20
CA LYS A 121 -6.53 -11.36 6.03
C LYS A 121 -5.49 -10.28 5.78
N ASP A 122 -4.21 -10.58 6.02
CA ASP A 122 -3.11 -9.67 5.71
C ASP A 122 -2.84 -9.67 4.19
N PRO A 123 -3.09 -8.55 3.48
CA PRO A 123 -2.86 -8.46 2.04
C PRO A 123 -1.38 -8.62 1.67
N PHE A 124 -0.46 -8.34 2.60
CA PHE A 124 0.99 -8.43 2.42
C PHE A 124 1.60 -9.65 3.13
N ASN A 125 0.79 -10.67 3.43
CA ASN A 125 1.20 -11.83 4.20
C ASN A 125 2.47 -12.50 3.64
N HIS A 126 3.56 -12.40 4.41
CA HIS A 126 4.88 -12.97 4.07
C HIS A 126 4.87 -14.49 3.93
N LYS A 127 3.91 -15.20 4.54
CA LYS A 127 3.77 -16.66 4.42
C LYS A 127 3.40 -17.11 3.01
N LYS A 128 2.88 -16.22 2.16
CA LYS A 128 2.63 -16.46 0.73
C LYS A 128 3.90 -16.39 -0.14
N GLY A 129 5.04 -16.07 0.47
CA GLY A 129 6.37 -16.06 -0.16
C GLY A 129 6.90 -14.65 -0.43
N PHE A 130 8.22 -14.55 -0.60
CA PHE A 130 8.95 -13.27 -0.76
C PHE A 130 8.39 -12.41 -1.90
N PHE A 131 8.27 -12.96 -3.11
CA PHE A 131 7.77 -12.23 -4.26
C PHE A 131 6.31 -11.77 -4.08
N TYR A 132 5.52 -12.54 -3.33
CA TYR A 132 4.16 -12.15 -3.04
C TYR A 132 4.12 -10.90 -2.18
N SER A 133 4.78 -10.93 -1.01
CA SER A 133 4.80 -9.79 -0.09
C SER A 133 5.51 -8.56 -0.68
N HIS A 134 6.52 -8.76 -1.53
CA HIS A 134 7.35 -7.69 -2.06
C HIS A 134 6.76 -7.00 -3.30
N VAL A 135 6.18 -7.76 -4.24
CA VAL A 135 5.75 -7.23 -5.54
C VAL A 135 4.27 -7.53 -5.79
N ILE A 136 3.87 -8.81 -5.74
CA ILE A 136 2.56 -9.22 -6.26
C ILE A 136 1.42 -8.60 -5.45
N SER A 137 1.55 -8.50 -4.12
CA SER A 137 0.55 -7.87 -3.25
C SER A 137 0.11 -6.48 -3.72
N ASN A 138 1.05 -5.66 -4.20
CA ASN A 138 0.78 -4.31 -4.73
C ASN A 138 0.13 -4.32 -6.12
N LEU A 139 0.17 -5.45 -6.83
CA LEU A 139 -0.44 -5.64 -8.15
C LEU A 139 -1.86 -6.20 -8.06
N MET A 140 -2.29 -6.62 -6.87
CA MET A 140 -3.58 -7.27 -6.67
C MET A 140 -4.64 -6.23 -6.30
N SER A 141 -5.87 -6.51 -6.72
CA SER A 141 -7.05 -5.82 -6.21
C SER A 141 -7.27 -6.14 -4.74
N ALA A 142 -7.99 -5.25 -4.06
CA ALA A 142 -8.42 -5.48 -2.69
C ALA A 142 -9.14 -6.84 -2.58
N PRO A 143 -8.92 -7.62 -1.50
CA PRO A 143 -9.67 -8.84 -1.26
C PRO A 143 -11.18 -8.58 -1.28
N SER A 144 -11.97 -9.49 -1.86
CA SER A 144 -13.42 -9.29 -1.99
C SER A 144 -14.14 -9.19 -0.64
N ASP A 145 -13.58 -9.83 0.39
CA ASP A 145 -14.06 -9.82 1.76
C ASP A 145 -13.52 -8.64 2.60
N LEU A 146 -12.69 -7.75 2.04
CA LEU A 146 -12.08 -6.62 2.74
C LEU A 146 -13.11 -5.77 3.51
N LYS A 147 -14.28 -5.52 2.90
CA LYS A 147 -15.36 -4.74 3.52
C LYS A 147 -15.84 -5.30 4.87
N SER A 148 -15.68 -6.60 5.09
CA SER A 148 -16.10 -7.27 6.33
C SER A 148 -15.21 -6.96 7.53
N TYR A 149 -13.93 -6.68 7.30
CA TYR A 149 -12.94 -6.44 8.37
C TYR A 149 -12.23 -5.08 8.27
N ALA A 150 -12.43 -4.32 7.19
CA ALA A 150 -11.93 -2.95 7.06
C ALA A 150 -12.50 -2.00 8.13
N ARG A 151 -13.71 -2.27 8.63
CA ARG A 151 -14.36 -1.48 9.70
C ARG A 151 -13.63 -1.58 11.04
N ASP A 152 -12.79 -2.61 11.22
CA ASP A 152 -12.00 -2.79 12.44
C ASP A 152 -10.77 -1.87 12.48
N ILE A 153 -10.48 -1.18 11.37
CA ILE A 153 -9.36 -0.24 11.26
C ILE A 153 -9.87 1.16 11.61
N ASP A 154 -9.45 1.65 12.77
CA ASP A 154 -9.70 3.05 13.14
C ASP A 154 -8.92 3.97 12.18
N MET A 155 -9.60 4.96 11.61
CA MET A 155 -9.04 5.97 10.70
C MET A 155 -9.46 7.40 11.10
N ARG A 156 -10.15 7.57 12.24
CA ARG A 156 -10.77 8.86 12.62
C ARG A 156 -9.78 10.00 12.70
N ASP A 157 -8.55 9.74 13.14
CA ASP A 157 -7.48 10.74 13.22
C ASP A 157 -7.03 11.23 11.85
N VAL A 158 -6.99 10.34 10.87
CA VAL A 158 -6.64 10.64 9.47
C VAL A 158 -7.82 11.30 8.77
N ASP A 159 -9.05 10.85 9.04
CA ASP A 159 -10.29 11.39 8.49
C ASP A 159 -10.51 12.86 8.90
N MET A 160 -10.06 13.25 10.10
CA MET A 160 -10.18 14.62 10.60
C MET A 160 -9.05 15.56 10.16
N ASP A 161 -8.04 15.06 9.42
CA ASP A 161 -6.91 15.87 8.97
C ASP A 161 -7.13 16.47 7.57
N GLY A 162 -7.35 17.79 7.52
CA GLY A 162 -7.54 18.52 6.27
C GLY A 162 -6.33 18.48 5.32
N TYR A 163 -5.10 18.37 5.82
CA TYR A 163 -3.91 18.24 4.96
C TYR A 163 -3.89 16.90 4.23
N ILE A 164 -4.30 15.83 4.89
CA ILE A 164 -4.36 14.49 4.27
C ILE A 164 -5.45 14.46 3.21
N TRP A 165 -6.64 15.01 3.48
CA TRP A 165 -7.69 15.09 2.46
C TRP A 165 -7.30 15.93 1.26
N THR A 166 -6.61 17.05 1.50
CA THR A 166 -6.05 17.89 0.42
C THR A 166 -5.07 17.08 -0.41
N GLN A 167 -4.11 16.41 0.24
CA GLN A 167 -3.13 15.56 -0.44
C GLN A 167 -3.83 14.45 -1.25
N ARG A 168 -4.76 13.72 -0.63
CA ARG A 168 -5.50 12.62 -1.26
C ARG A 168 -6.25 13.09 -2.51
N LYS A 169 -6.93 14.24 -2.44
CA LYS A 169 -7.63 14.83 -3.59
C LYS A 169 -6.69 15.06 -4.78
N TYR A 170 -5.52 15.66 -4.56
CA TYR A 170 -4.57 15.94 -5.64
C TYR A 170 -3.83 14.69 -6.13
N VAL A 171 -3.47 13.78 -5.23
CA VAL A 171 -2.86 12.49 -5.60
C VAL A 171 -3.81 11.67 -6.46
N LEU A 172 -5.11 11.65 -6.15
CA LEU A 172 -6.11 10.98 -6.98
C LEU A 172 -6.28 11.64 -8.35
N LEU A 173 -6.07 12.94 -8.49
CA LEU A 173 -6.08 13.58 -9.82
C LEU A 173 -4.90 13.13 -10.68
N ILE A 174 -3.73 12.91 -10.06
CA ILE A 174 -2.49 12.53 -10.76
C ILE A 174 -2.42 11.02 -11.00
N TYR A 175 -2.92 10.21 -10.06
CA TYR A 175 -2.77 8.76 -10.01
C TYR A 175 -4.11 8.00 -10.00
N ASN A 176 -5.17 8.60 -10.57
CA ASN A 176 -6.57 8.13 -10.49
C ASN A 176 -6.74 6.63 -10.80
N SER A 177 -6.00 6.11 -11.77
CA SER A 177 -6.06 4.72 -12.23
C SER A 177 -5.26 3.69 -11.41
N TYR A 178 -4.45 4.16 -10.44
CA TYR A 178 -3.52 3.32 -9.67
C TYR A 178 -3.97 3.11 -8.22
N VAL A 179 -4.54 4.15 -7.58
CA VAL A 179 -4.70 4.18 -6.11
C VAL A 179 -6.13 3.93 -5.64
N SER A 180 -7.16 4.14 -6.47
CA SER A 180 -8.56 4.00 -6.03
C SER A 180 -8.87 2.55 -5.66
N PRO A 181 -9.25 2.26 -4.41
CA PRO A 181 -10.03 1.06 -4.11
C PRO A 181 -11.47 1.36 -4.52
N GLU A 182 -11.98 0.65 -5.52
CA GLU A 182 -13.44 0.57 -5.76
C GLU A 182 -14.17 -0.09 -4.57
#